data_AF-A0A9E3L9I2-F1
#
_entry.id   AF-A0A9E3L9I2-F1
#
_cell.length_a   1.000
_cell.length_b   1.000
_cell.length_c   1.000
_cell.angle_alpha   90.00
_cell.angle_beta   90.00
_cell.angle_gamma   90.00
#
_symmetry.space_group_name_H-M   'P 1'
#
loop_
_entity.id
_entity.type
_entity.pdbx_description
1 polymer ?
#
loop_
_entity_poly.entity_id
_entity_poly.type
_entity_poly.pdbx_seq_one_letter_code
_entity_poly.pdbx_strand_id
1 'polypeptide(L)'
;MTDRHYYFVVDFEGETSTDLTAFGESLTRRSVVVEVGPEALTPAEGATPRAEAEEAAEVARAMANEVVRDVIPAIPNTAGEVTPINGLPRGVEDQDPNIDDPGVRAWLRPTAAQE
;
A
#
# COMPACT_ATOMS: atom_id res chain seq x y z
N MET A 1 -24.84 4.71 2.17
CA MET A 1 -23.43 4.36 2.46
C MET A 1 -22.63 4.93 1.31
N THR A 2 -21.66 5.77 1.62
CA THR A 2 -20.88 6.46 0.59
C THR A 2 -19.90 5.45 0.03
N ASP A 3 -20.03 5.13 -1.26
CA ASP A 3 -19.17 4.20 -2.01
C ASP A 3 -17.78 4.84 -2.26
N ARG A 4 -17.13 5.28 -1.19
CA ARG A 4 -15.87 6.01 -1.26
C ARG A 4 -14.73 5.01 -1.13
N HIS A 5 -13.94 4.96 -2.18
CA HIS A 5 -12.66 4.27 -2.18
C HIS A 5 -11.58 5.27 -1.80
N TYR A 6 -10.71 4.86 -0.90
CA TYR A 6 -9.53 5.60 -0.48
C TYR A 6 -8.31 4.97 -1.12
N TYR A 7 -7.48 5.80 -1.74
CA TYR A 7 -6.29 5.34 -2.43
C TYR A 7 -5.06 5.90 -1.72
N PHE A 8 -4.12 5.01 -1.46
CA PHE A 8 -2.92 5.31 -0.71
C PHE A 8 -1.70 4.76 -1.42
N VAL A 9 -0.61 5.51 -1.34
CA VAL A 9 0.72 5.00 -1.64
C VAL A 9 1.44 4.86 -0.32
N VAL A 10 1.88 3.66 -0.01
CA VAL A 10 2.66 3.37 1.18
C VAL A 10 4.10 3.19 0.75
N ASP A 11 4.94 4.18 1.05
CA ASP A 11 6.37 4.13 0.81
C ASP A 11 7.03 3.33 1.93
N PHE A 12 7.81 2.32 1.55
CA PHE A 12 8.58 1.52 2.50
C PHE A 12 10.04 1.88 2.36
N GLU A 13 10.63 2.31 3.47
CA GLU A 13 12.09 2.31 3.65
C GLU A 13 12.55 0.89 4.03
N GLY A 14 12.13 -0.08 3.22
CA GLY A 14 12.59 -1.46 3.30
C GLY A 14 13.68 -1.63 2.27
N GLU A 15 14.93 -1.46 2.68
CA GLU A 15 16.11 -1.66 1.87
C GLU A 15 15.97 -2.99 1.07
N THR A 16 16.44 -3.02 -0.18
CA THR A 16 16.50 -4.25 -0.97
C THR A 16 17.93 -4.55 -1.29
N SER A 17 18.38 -5.75 -0.95
CA SER A 17 19.31 -6.45 -1.81
C SER A 17 18.59 -7.58 -2.50
N THR A 18 18.88 -7.71 -3.78
CA THR A 18 18.89 -9.00 -4.46
C THR A 18 20.26 -9.19 -5.12
N ASP A 19 21.30 -9.15 -4.30
CA ASP A 19 22.30 -10.21 -4.25
C ASP A 19 22.20 -10.78 -2.83
N LEU A 20 22.27 -12.09 -2.60
CA LEU A 20 22.24 -12.62 -1.21
C LEU A 20 23.42 -12.11 -0.33
N THR A 21 24.23 -11.17 -0.85
CA THR A 21 25.39 -10.55 -0.21
C THR A 21 25.54 -9.03 -0.38
N ALA A 22 24.64 -8.29 -1.06
CA ALA A 22 24.89 -6.87 -1.41
C ALA A 22 23.70 -5.89 -1.21
N PHE A 23 23.22 -5.76 0.04
CA PHE A 23 22.21 -4.79 0.52
C PHE A 23 22.79 -3.37 0.62
N GLY A 24 23.58 -2.95 -0.38
CA GLY A 24 24.54 -1.87 -0.23
C GLY A 24 24.13 -0.52 -0.83
N GLU A 25 23.67 -0.45 -2.08
CA GLU A 25 23.73 0.83 -2.80
C GLU A 25 22.51 1.06 -3.72
N SER A 26 21.60 1.91 -3.22
CA SER A 26 20.70 2.80 -3.98
C SER A 26 19.25 2.36 -4.25
N LEU A 27 18.50 2.23 -3.16
CA LEU A 27 17.10 2.63 -3.01
C LEU A 27 16.71 3.85 -3.88
N THR A 28 15.75 3.67 -4.80
CA THR A 28 14.92 4.76 -5.33
C THR A 28 13.43 4.35 -5.33
N ARG A 29 12.91 4.21 -4.10
CA ARG A 29 11.51 4.14 -3.62
C ARG A 29 10.67 2.92 -4.02
N ARG A 30 10.63 1.96 -3.11
CA ARG A 30 9.66 0.85 -3.08
C ARG A 30 8.36 1.35 -2.46
N SER A 31 7.29 1.29 -3.21
CA SER A 31 5.98 1.72 -2.73
C SER A 31 4.94 0.63 -3.01
N VAL A 32 3.98 0.49 -2.12
CA VAL A 32 2.78 -0.33 -2.33
C VAL A 32 1.62 0.62 -2.55
N VAL A 33 0.84 0.39 -3.59
CA VAL A 33 -0.43 1.08 -3.77
C VAL A 33 -1.50 0.28 -3.04
N VAL A 34 -2.30 0.92 -2.21
CA VAL A 34 -3.44 0.28 -1.55
C VAL A 34 -4.71 1.05 -1.87
N GLU A 35 -5.72 0.31 -2.31
CA GLU A 35 -7.10 0.75 -2.41
C GLU A 35 -7.87 0.17 -1.22
N VAL A 36 -8.52 1.05 -0.47
CA VAL A 36 -9.37 0.69 0.66
C VAL A 36 -10.79 1.14 0.33
N GLY A 37 -11.65 0.17 0.02
CA GLY A 37 -13.07 0.34 -0.18
C GLY A 37 -13.85 0.38 1.13
N PRO A 38 -15.14 0.75 1.07
CA PRO A 38 -15.99 0.90 2.25
C PRO A 38 -16.25 -0.41 3.01
N GLU A 39 -16.08 -1.56 2.35
CA GLU A 39 -16.25 -2.88 2.97
C GLU A 39 -15.12 -3.22 3.96
N ALA A 40 -13.95 -2.62 3.77
CA ALA A 40 -12.80 -2.79 4.65
C ALA A 40 -12.78 -1.79 5.82
N LEU A 41 -13.64 -0.77 5.75
CA LEU A 41 -13.80 0.19 6.82
C LEU A 41 -14.93 -0.25 7.73
N THR A 42 -14.69 -0.17 9.03
CA THR A 42 -15.74 -0.36 10.01
C THR A 42 -16.50 0.96 10.14
N PRO A 43 -17.77 1.05 9.71
CA PRO A 43 -18.50 2.31 9.80
C PRO A 43 -18.76 2.63 11.27
N ALA A 44 -17.92 3.46 11.88
CA ALA A 44 -18.26 4.07 13.15
C ALA A 44 -19.46 5.00 12.92
N GLU A 45 -20.53 4.81 13.71
CA GLU A 45 -21.76 5.58 13.58
C GLU A 45 -21.45 7.08 13.79
N GLY A 46 -21.60 7.89 12.73
CA GLY A 46 -21.24 9.31 12.75
C GLY A 46 -19.76 9.63 12.47
N ALA A 47 -18.99 8.69 11.92
CA ALA A 47 -17.63 8.95 11.47
C ALA A 47 -17.58 10.16 10.51
N THR A 48 -16.63 11.06 10.76
CA THR A 48 -16.36 12.15 9.82
C THR A 48 -15.49 11.64 8.68
N PRO A 49 -15.53 12.27 7.48
CA PRO A 49 -14.66 11.87 6.37
C PRO A 49 -13.16 11.83 6.70
N ARG A 50 -12.75 12.61 7.71
CA ARG A 50 -11.38 12.60 8.24
C ARG A 50 -11.08 11.33 9.04
N ALA A 51 -11.99 10.91 9.91
CA ALA A 51 -11.81 9.69 10.70
C ALA A 51 -11.78 8.46 9.79
N GLU A 52 -12.65 8.41 8.77
CA GLU A 52 -12.65 7.35 7.75
C GLU A 52 -11.30 7.31 7.01
N ALA A 53 -10.73 8.47 6.65
CA ALA A 53 -9.44 8.54 5.98
C ALA A 53 -8.26 8.12 6.88
N GLU A 54 -8.32 8.43 8.19
CA GLU A 54 -7.32 8.00 9.17
C GLU A 54 -7.36 6.47 9.35
N GLU A 55 -8.56 5.88 9.49
CA GLU A 55 -8.74 4.41 9.56
C GLU A 55 -8.28 3.73 8.27
N ALA A 56 -8.66 4.26 7.11
CA ALA A 56 -8.25 3.72 5.82
C ALA A 56 -6.72 3.77 5.65
N ALA A 57 -6.05 4.79 6.19
CA ALA A 57 -4.59 4.87 6.18
C ALA A 57 -3.94 3.80 7.09
N GLU A 58 -4.55 3.46 8.22
CA GLU A 58 -4.09 2.36 9.08
C GLU A 58 -4.24 0.99 8.39
N VAL A 59 -5.40 0.75 7.76
CA VAL A 59 -5.63 -0.45 6.93
C VAL A 59 -4.60 -0.53 5.81
N ALA A 60 -4.37 0.58 5.10
CA ALA A 60 -3.37 0.64 4.04
C ALA A 60 -1.96 0.29 4.53
N ARG A 61 -1.54 0.76 5.72
CA ARG A 61 -0.25 0.37 6.31
C ARG A 61 -0.16 -1.10 6.62
N ALA A 62 -1.20 -1.69 7.22
CA ALA A 62 -1.20 -3.09 7.57
C ALA A 62 -1.07 -3.96 6.32
N MET A 63 -1.91 -3.70 5.32
CA MET A 63 -2.00 -4.46 4.08
C MET A 63 -0.73 -4.33 3.25
N ALA A 64 -0.18 -3.12 3.19
CA ALA A 64 1.06 -2.90 2.50
C ALA A 64 2.25 -3.59 3.20
N ASN A 65 2.26 -3.69 4.53
CA ASN A 65 3.24 -4.52 5.25
C ASN A 65 3.06 -6.02 4.94
N GLU A 66 1.83 -6.49 4.77
CA GLU A 66 1.57 -7.89 4.38
C GLU A 66 2.09 -8.18 2.97
N VAL A 67 1.79 -7.31 1.99
CA VAL A 67 2.36 -7.42 0.63
C VAL A 67 3.89 -7.45 0.69
N VAL A 68 4.49 -6.52 1.44
CA VAL A 68 5.94 -6.43 1.55
C VAL A 68 6.51 -7.69 2.21
N ARG A 69 5.88 -8.24 3.24
CA ARG A 69 6.34 -9.47 3.92
C ARG A 69 6.18 -10.72 3.07
N ASP A 70 5.08 -10.85 2.33
CA ASP A 70 4.85 -11.99 1.45
C ASP A 70 5.89 -12.03 0.32
N VAL A 71 6.17 -10.87 -0.28
CA VAL A 71 7.14 -10.74 -1.36
C VAL A 71 8.59 -10.70 -0.84
N ILE A 72 8.82 -10.11 0.34
CA ILE A 72 10.14 -9.87 0.93
C ILE A 72 10.09 -10.20 2.44
N PRO A 73 10.22 -11.48 2.82
CA PRO A 73 10.06 -11.93 4.20
C PRO A 73 11.12 -11.39 5.18
N ALA A 74 12.21 -10.84 4.64
CA ALA A 74 13.31 -10.28 5.42
C ALA A 74 13.06 -8.85 5.90
N ILE A 75 12.01 -8.16 5.42
CA ILE A 75 11.73 -6.80 5.84
C ILE A 75 11.02 -6.82 7.20
N PRO A 76 11.68 -6.39 8.29
CA PRO A 76 11.01 -6.21 9.56
C PRO A 76 9.92 -5.15 9.39
N ASN A 77 8.84 -5.25 10.18
CA ASN A 77 7.69 -4.34 10.15
C ASN A 77 8.15 -2.88 9.96
N THR A 78 8.15 -2.38 8.73
CA THR A 78 8.75 -1.08 8.46
C THR A 78 7.66 -0.05 8.64
N ALA A 79 8.00 1.07 9.27
CA ALA A 79 7.07 2.18 9.35
C ALA A 79 6.90 2.75 7.93
N GLY A 80 5.85 2.33 7.24
CA GLY A 80 5.49 2.86 5.92
C GLY A 80 4.90 4.27 6.06
N GLU A 81 5.39 5.20 5.25
CA GLU A 81 4.73 6.51 5.10
C GLU A 81 3.56 6.37 4.14
N VAL A 82 2.39 6.86 4.55
CA VAL A 82 1.18 6.78 3.74
C VAL A 82 0.90 8.14 3.12
N THR A 83 0.85 8.18 1.81
CA THR A 83 0.45 9.36 1.04
C THR A 83 -0.93 9.12 0.41
N PRO A 84 -1.96 9.90 0.77
CA PRO A 84 -3.25 9.82 0.11
C PRO A 84 -3.14 10.34 -1.33
N ILE A 85 -3.79 9.64 -2.26
CA ILE A 85 -3.84 10.02 -3.67
C ILE A 85 -5.30 10.00 -4.18
N ASN A 86 -5.53 10.67 -5.32
CA ASN A 86 -6.84 10.68 -5.96
C ASN A 86 -6.90 9.58 -7.03
N GLY A 87 -7.46 8.42 -6.68
CA GLY A 87 -7.58 7.27 -7.59
C GLY A 87 -6.33 6.40 -7.67
N LEU A 88 -6.41 5.31 -8.45
CA LEU A 88 -5.27 4.44 -8.71
C LEU A 88 -4.25 5.12 -9.67
N PRO A 89 -2.94 4.89 -9.46
CA PRO A 89 -1.94 5.29 -10.43
C PRO A 89 -2.13 4.54 -11.76
N ARG A 90 -1.89 5.23 -12.88
CA ARG A 90 -1.95 4.62 -14.22
C ARG A 90 -1.04 3.39 -14.30
N GLY A 91 -1.56 2.32 -14.91
CA GLY A 91 -0.84 1.06 -15.13
C GLY A 91 -0.85 0.09 -13.93
N VAL A 92 -1.37 0.52 -12.77
CA VAL A 92 -1.73 -0.40 -11.67
C VAL A 92 -3.09 -1.06 -11.96
N GLU A 93 -3.99 -0.32 -12.62
CA GLU A 93 -5.33 -0.78 -13.02
C GLU A 93 -5.28 -2.04 -13.93
N ASP A 94 -4.18 -2.22 -14.66
CA ASP A 94 -3.96 -3.34 -15.57
C ASP A 94 -3.23 -4.53 -14.90
N GLN A 95 -2.89 -4.43 -13.61
CA GLN A 95 -2.17 -5.47 -12.87
C GLN A 95 -3.09 -6.15 -11.86
N ASP A 96 -2.94 -7.47 -11.73
CA ASP A 96 -3.55 -8.20 -10.63
C ASP A 96 -2.95 -7.74 -9.28
N PRO A 97 -3.78 -7.46 -8.27
CA PRO A 97 -3.28 -7.09 -6.95
C PRO A 97 -2.54 -8.26 -6.28
N ASN A 98 -1.53 -7.92 -5.48
CA ASN A 98 -0.84 -8.87 -4.60
C ASN A 98 -1.77 -9.38 -3.49
N ILE A 99 -2.65 -8.51 -2.99
CA ILE A 99 -3.69 -8.84 -2.02
C ILE A 99 -5.04 -8.42 -2.60
N ASP A 100 -5.99 -9.35 -2.64
CA ASP A 100 -7.39 -9.12 -3.01
C ASP A 100 -8.27 -9.61 -1.87
N ASP A 101 -8.47 -8.74 -0.88
CA ASP A 101 -9.33 -8.98 0.28
C ASP A 101 -10.65 -8.21 0.12
N PRO A 102 -11.75 -8.64 0.77
CA PRO A 102 -13.04 -7.95 0.65
C PRO A 102 -12.92 -6.50 1.12
N GLY A 103 -12.96 -5.57 0.15
CA GLY A 103 -12.79 -4.14 0.38
C GLY A 103 -11.36 -3.63 0.42
N VAL A 104 -10.32 -4.46 0.23
CA VAL A 104 -8.93 -3.98 0.12
C VAL A 104 -8.21 -4.64 -1.04
N ARG A 105 -7.56 -3.80 -1.86
CA ARG A 105 -6.62 -4.27 -2.88
C ARG A 105 -5.27 -3.62 -2.68
N ALA A 106 -4.20 -4.40 -2.77
CA ALA A 106 -2.85 -3.86 -2.66
C ALA A 106 -1.94 -4.39 -3.77
N TRP A 107 -1.15 -3.49 -4.35
CA TRP A 107 -0.21 -3.77 -5.43
C TRP A 107 1.18 -3.33 -5.01
N LEU A 108 2.15 -4.24 -5.04
CA LEU A 108 3.55 -3.86 -4.96
C LEU A 108 3.89 -3.15 -6.26
N ARG A 109 4.16 -1.84 -6.19
CA ARG A 109 4.53 -1.12 -7.40
C ARG A 109 5.89 -1.63 -7.86
N PRO A 110 6.03 -2.20 -9.07
CA PRO A 110 7.35 -2.34 -9.66
C PRO A 110 7.90 -0.92 -9.78
N THR A 111 9.09 -0.67 -9.24
CA THR A 111 9.82 0.58 -9.43
C THR A 111 9.71 0.91 -10.91
N ALA A 112 9.03 2.02 -11.23
CA ALA A 112 8.79 2.38 -12.62
C ALA A 112 10.11 2.24 -13.36
N ALA A 113 10.15 1.37 -14.37
CA ALA A 113 11.22 1.43 -15.35
C ALA A 113 11.19 2.89 -15.82
N GLN A 114 12.22 3.65 -15.45
CA GLN A 114 12.39 4.99 -15.97
C GLN A 114 12.48 4.80 -17.49
N GLU A 115 11.49 5.33 -18.21
CA GLU A 115 11.54 5.44 -19.67
C GLU A 115 12.80 6.17 -20.13
#